data_AF-A0AAN5IC71-F1
#
_entry.id   AF-A0AAN5IC71-F1
#
_cell.length_a   1.000
_cell.length_b   1.000
_cell.length_c   1.000
_cell.angle_alpha   90.00
_cell.angle_beta   90.00
_cell.angle_gamma   90.00
#
_symmetry.space_group_name_H-M   'P 1'
#
loop_
_entity.id
_entity.type
_entity.pdbx_description
1 polymer ?
#
loop_
_entity_poly.entity_id
_entity_poly.type
_entity_poly.pdbx_seq_one_letter_code
_entity_poly.pdbx_strand_id
1 'polypeptide(L)'
;GSRLTDKAQAVVDELVSFGYGVQTAVEALQKTDFNMDKACDHLLAEQRKKEKEGKKGEKEKESKKEEETKTKTDNGSVSSASSTSGSQHANMSAANNTRDVPVRLVRNRSIDDFNDQMVHMLDEIERRVEQLRETAGLLEQEKESIVDMLANFNLNTELMRLGAGDREDINATANRLMARTRAVEVLVSTPRNSEQQQALSQVNTLIEGMINKMSDDLTNTKEQCRRFLNACSPEETGPIDQRFQAQVIECTADDQKKIRRKLAQIITQIERAERTCIPQW
;
A
#
# COMPACT_ATOMS: atom_id res chain seq x y z
N GLY A 1 -15.96 1.57 40.72
CA GLY A 1 -16.55 1.24 39.40
C GLY A 1 -15.68 1.74 38.27
N SER A 2 -15.66 3.05 38.01
CA SER A 2 -15.09 3.64 36.78
C SER A 2 -13.56 3.66 36.66
N ARG A 3 -12.81 3.86 37.75
CA ARG A 3 -11.35 3.99 37.66
C ARG A 3 -10.61 2.72 37.19
N LEU A 4 -11.22 1.54 37.34
CA LEU A 4 -10.61 0.28 36.91
C LEU A 4 -10.80 0.06 35.39
N THR A 5 -11.92 0.51 34.83
CA THR A 5 -12.22 0.43 33.40
C THR A 5 -11.39 1.41 32.59
N ASP A 6 -11.12 2.60 33.13
CA ASP A 6 -10.31 3.63 32.44
C ASP A 6 -8.85 3.18 32.29
N LYS A 7 -8.30 2.51 33.33
CA LYS A 7 -6.95 1.93 33.27
C LYS A 7 -6.87 0.74 32.33
N ALA A 8 -7.88 -0.13 32.34
CA ALA A 8 -7.94 -1.25 31.41
C ALA A 8 -8.04 -0.77 29.96
N GLN A 9 -8.79 0.31 29.69
CA GLN A 9 -8.92 0.88 28.35
C GLN A 9 -7.61 1.50 27.86
N ALA A 10 -6.91 2.26 28.70
CA ALA A 10 -5.60 2.82 28.34
C ALA A 10 -4.58 1.74 27.95
N VAL A 11 -4.62 0.61 28.65
CA VAL A 11 -3.76 -0.55 28.39
C VAL A 11 -4.16 -1.26 27.08
N VAL A 12 -5.46 -1.38 26.79
CA VAL A 12 -5.93 -1.89 25.50
C VAL A 12 -5.48 -0.97 24.36
N ASP A 13 -5.62 0.34 24.51
CA ASP A 13 -5.25 1.32 23.48
C ASP A 13 -3.73 1.28 23.20
N GLU A 14 -2.91 1.09 24.24
CA GLU A 14 -1.47 0.95 24.13
C GLU A 14 -1.09 -0.37 23.42
N LEU A 15 -1.72 -1.49 23.76
CA LEU A 15 -1.52 -2.77 23.03
C LEU A 15 -1.99 -2.69 21.57
N VAL A 16 -3.07 -1.96 21.29
CA VAL A 16 -3.54 -1.71 19.93
C VAL A 16 -2.55 -0.84 19.15
N SER A 17 -1.89 0.12 19.80
CA SER A 17 -0.81 0.92 19.21
C SER A 17 0.42 0.09 18.83
N PHE A 18 0.66 -1.02 19.54
CA PHE A 18 1.67 -2.02 19.19
C PHE A 18 1.23 -2.98 18.07
N GLY A 19 0.06 -2.76 17.46
CA GLY A 19 -0.42 -3.51 16.30
C GLY A 19 -1.26 -4.75 16.64
N TYR A 20 -1.61 -4.97 17.92
CA TYR A 20 -2.51 -6.05 18.30
C TYR A 20 -3.97 -5.67 18.07
N GLY A 21 -4.80 -6.62 17.61
CA GLY A 21 -6.23 -6.38 17.48
C GLY A 21 -6.88 -6.14 18.84
N VAL A 22 -7.87 -5.23 18.90
CA VAL A 22 -8.60 -4.85 20.14
C VAL A 22 -9.08 -6.08 20.91
N GLN A 23 -9.65 -7.06 20.21
CA GLN A 23 -10.15 -8.30 20.82
C GLN A 23 -9.03 -9.13 21.46
N THR A 24 -7.87 -9.21 20.80
CA THR A 24 -6.69 -9.94 21.27
C THR A 24 -6.06 -9.25 22.50
N ALA A 25 -6.02 -7.92 22.51
CA ALA A 25 -5.56 -7.14 23.65
C ALA A 25 -6.46 -7.32 24.88
N VAL A 26 -7.79 -7.29 24.69
CA VAL A 26 -8.75 -7.50 25.78
C VAL A 26 -8.65 -8.92 26.35
N GLU A 27 -8.54 -9.94 25.50
CA GLU A 27 -8.39 -11.32 25.95
C GLU A 27 -7.08 -11.57 26.71
N ALA A 28 -5.98 -10.95 26.29
CA ALA A 28 -4.70 -11.03 26.99
C ALA A 28 -4.77 -10.40 28.38
N LEU A 29 -5.46 -9.26 28.53
CA LEU A 29 -5.64 -8.59 29.82
C LEU A 29 -6.55 -9.37 30.77
N GLN A 30 -7.61 -9.97 30.25
CA GLN A 30 -8.50 -10.82 31.06
C GLN A 30 -7.77 -12.06 31.60
N LYS A 31 -6.85 -12.63 30.83
CA LYS A 31 -6.03 -13.79 31.24
C LYS A 31 -4.91 -13.46 32.22
N THR A 32 -4.58 -12.18 32.38
CA THR A 32 -3.41 -11.71 33.14
C THR A 32 -3.78 -10.81 34.32
N ASP A 33 -5.05 -10.86 34.76
CA ASP A 33 -5.59 -10.06 35.86
C ASP A 33 -5.36 -8.55 35.67
N PHE A 34 -5.49 -8.06 34.44
CA PHE A 34 -5.28 -6.65 34.06
C PHE A 34 -3.87 -6.11 34.36
N ASN A 35 -2.86 -6.98 34.35
CA ASN A 35 -1.45 -6.60 34.48
C ASN A 35 -0.79 -6.45 33.09
N MET A 36 -0.33 -5.25 32.78
CA MET A 36 0.25 -4.89 31.48
C MET A 36 1.48 -5.73 31.11
N ASP A 37 2.45 -5.83 32.02
CA ASP A 37 3.71 -6.54 31.75
C ASP A 37 3.45 -8.02 31.43
N LYS A 38 2.55 -8.65 32.19
CA LYS A 38 2.12 -10.03 31.95
C LYS A 38 1.33 -10.20 30.64
N ALA A 39 0.51 -9.21 30.27
CA ALA A 39 -0.25 -9.23 29.02
C ALA A 39 0.67 -9.14 27.80
N CYS A 40 1.67 -8.26 27.84
CA CYS A 40 2.72 -8.15 26.82
C CYS A 40 3.52 -9.46 26.69
N ASP A 41 3.97 -10.03 27.80
CA ASP A 41 4.71 -11.29 27.80
C ASP A 41 3.87 -12.46 27.24
N HIS A 42 2.59 -12.51 27.57
CA HIS A 42 1.66 -13.52 27.05
C HIS A 42 1.48 -13.38 25.52
N LEU A 43 1.33 -12.15 25.01
CA LEU A 43 1.16 -11.88 23.59
C LEU A 43 2.42 -12.20 22.79
N LEU A 44 3.61 -11.85 23.31
CA LEU A 44 4.90 -12.20 22.71
C LEU A 44 5.13 -13.72 22.70
N ALA A 45 4.70 -14.43 23.76
CA ALA A 45 4.77 -15.89 23.82
C ALA A 45 3.84 -16.55 22.78
N GLU A 46 2.63 -16.01 22.56
CA GLU A 46 1.73 -16.49 21.52
C GLU A 46 2.27 -16.24 20.11
N GLN A 47 2.89 -15.08 19.85
CA GLN A 47 3.54 -14.81 18.56
C GLN A 47 4.67 -15.81 18.29
N ARG A 48 5.54 -16.06 19.28
CA ARG A 48 6.61 -17.07 19.17
C ARG A 48 6.08 -18.49 18.95
N LYS A 49 4.91 -18.82 19.51
CA LYS A 49 4.27 -20.13 19.31
C LYS A 49 3.73 -20.26 17.88
N LYS A 50 3.08 -19.22 17.35
CA LYS A 50 2.60 -19.16 15.96
C LYS A 50 3.75 -19.23 14.95
N GLU A 51 4.87 -18.58 15.21
CA GLU A 51 6.07 -18.69 14.36
C GLU A 51 6.68 -20.10 14.34
N LYS A 52 6.68 -20.80 15.48
CA LYS A 52 7.16 -22.19 15.57
C LYS A 52 6.22 -23.18 14.89
N GLU A 53 4.91 -22.97 14.97
CA GLU A 53 3.90 -23.77 14.27
C GLU A 53 3.93 -23.52 12.75
N GLY A 54 4.16 -22.27 12.31
CA GLY A 54 4.37 -21.92 10.91
C GLY A 54 5.59 -22.60 10.28
N LYS A 55 6.74 -22.58 10.97
CA LYS A 55 7.97 -23.28 10.52
C LYS A 55 7.83 -24.80 10.47
N LYS A 56 6.95 -25.39 11.30
CA LYS A 56 6.69 -26.84 11.30
C LYS A 56 5.82 -27.25 10.10
N GLY A 57 4.84 -26.43 9.72
CA GLY A 57 4.01 -26.66 8.53
C GLY A 57 4.73 -26.46 7.19
N GLU A 58 5.78 -25.63 7.17
CA GLU A 58 6.60 -25.40 5.97
C GLU A 58 7.56 -26.58 5.70
N LYS A 59 8.18 -27.14 6.76
CA LYS A 59 8.98 -28.37 6.66
C LYS A 59 8.18 -29.59 6.21
N GLU A 60 6.91 -29.68 6.59
CA GLU A 60 6.04 -30.81 6.23
C GLU A 60 5.55 -30.75 4.77
N LYS A 61 5.48 -29.53 4.19
CA LYS A 61 5.18 -29.32 2.76
C LYS A 61 6.37 -29.57 1.85
N GLU A 62 7.59 -29.31 2.31
CA GLU A 62 8.81 -29.58 1.56
C GLU A 62 9.08 -31.09 1.43
N SER A 63 8.83 -31.87 2.49
CA SER A 63 8.92 -33.35 2.46
C SER A 63 7.86 -34.04 1.60
N LYS A 64 6.74 -33.38 1.24
CA LYS A 64 5.72 -33.93 0.35
C LYS A 64 5.99 -33.68 -1.14
N LYS A 65 6.89 -32.74 -1.47
CA LYS A 65 7.22 -32.40 -2.86
C LYS A 65 8.32 -33.30 -3.46
N GLU A 66 9.10 -33.98 -2.61
CA GLU A 66 10.12 -34.96 -3.03
C GLU A 66 9.58 -36.38 -3.28
N GLU A 67 8.36 -36.72 -2.84
CA GLU A 67 7.81 -38.07 -3.02
C GLU A 67 7.01 -38.24 -4.33
N GLU A 68 6.56 -37.15 -4.97
CA GLU A 68 5.74 -37.19 -6.19
C GLU A 68 6.54 -37.21 -7.51
N THR A 69 7.88 -37.08 -7.47
CA THR A 69 8.74 -37.02 -8.67
C THR A 69 9.44 -38.34 -9.05
N LYS A 70 8.99 -39.50 -8.52
CA LYS A 70 9.65 -40.80 -8.80
C LYS A 70 8.79 -41.91 -9.44
N THR A 71 7.60 -41.61 -9.94
CA THR A 71 6.77 -42.64 -10.60
C THR A 71 6.00 -42.12 -11.81
N LYS A 72 6.68 -42.06 -12.97
CA LYS A 72 6.12 -42.49 -14.27
C LYS A 72 7.16 -42.38 -15.39
N THR A 73 7.97 -43.41 -15.53
CA THR A 73 8.58 -43.80 -16.81
C THR A 73 8.19 -45.24 -17.02
N ASP A 74 7.17 -45.51 -17.83
CA ASP A 74 7.27 -46.59 -18.83
C ASP A 74 6.10 -46.59 -19.83
N ASN A 75 6.48 -46.88 -21.08
CA ASN A 75 5.68 -47.40 -22.20
C ASN A 75 4.55 -46.52 -22.79
N GLY A 76 4.46 -46.35 -24.11
CA GLY A 76 5.18 -46.97 -25.20
C GLY A 76 4.72 -46.41 -26.54
N SER A 77 5.66 -46.36 -27.46
CA SER A 77 5.53 -45.99 -28.87
C SER A 77 4.46 -46.77 -29.62
N VAL A 78 3.82 -46.14 -30.60
CA VAL A 78 3.66 -46.70 -31.95
C VAL A 78 3.46 -45.59 -32.97
N SER A 79 4.27 -45.66 -34.03
CA SER A 79 4.33 -44.79 -35.20
C SER A 79 3.63 -45.46 -36.38
N SER A 80 3.06 -44.66 -37.28
CA SER A 80 2.99 -44.88 -38.76
C SER A 80 2.02 -43.83 -39.35
N ALA A 81 2.43 -42.89 -40.22
CA ALA A 81 2.67 -43.03 -41.67
C ALA A 81 1.44 -43.63 -42.40
N SER A 82 0.89 -43.12 -43.52
CA SER A 82 1.38 -42.18 -44.54
C SER A 82 0.28 -41.89 -45.60
N SER A 83 0.42 -40.73 -46.29
CA SER A 83 0.24 -40.46 -47.75
C SER A 83 -1.09 -40.64 -48.55
N THR A 84 -1.39 -39.54 -49.30
CA THR A 84 -1.77 -39.41 -50.74
C THR A 84 -3.21 -39.66 -51.29
N SER A 85 -3.78 -38.55 -51.77
CA SER A 85 -4.43 -38.23 -53.07
C SER A 85 -4.98 -39.31 -54.02
N GLY A 86 -6.19 -39.06 -54.55
CA GLY A 86 -6.67 -39.67 -55.81
C GLY A 86 -8.20 -39.67 -55.99
N SER A 87 -8.67 -39.11 -57.12
CA SER A 87 -10.07 -38.81 -57.45
C SER A 87 -10.87 -39.96 -58.10
N GLN A 88 -12.19 -39.72 -58.24
CA GLN A 88 -13.11 -40.05 -59.36
C GLN A 88 -14.19 -41.17 -59.23
N HIS A 89 -15.43 -40.72 -59.53
CA HIS A 89 -16.57 -41.36 -60.21
C HIS A 89 -17.60 -42.29 -59.50
N ALA A 90 -18.81 -41.73 -59.34
CA ALA A 90 -20.12 -42.16 -59.89
C ALA A 90 -20.88 -43.43 -59.43
N ASN A 91 -22.05 -43.15 -58.82
CA ASN A 91 -23.42 -43.62 -59.14
C ASN A 91 -24.07 -44.85 -58.43
N MET A 92 -25.33 -44.61 -58.04
CA MET A 92 -26.50 -45.50 -57.82
C MET A 92 -26.65 -46.31 -56.51
N SER A 93 -27.62 -45.82 -55.71
CA SER A 93 -28.79 -46.55 -55.20
C SER A 93 -28.61 -47.69 -54.20
N ALA A 94 -28.81 -47.41 -52.92
CA ALA A 94 -29.55 -48.28 -52.00
C ALA A 94 -30.01 -47.48 -50.77
N ALA A 95 -31.31 -47.37 -50.59
CA ALA A 95 -31.91 -46.84 -49.38
C ALA A 95 -31.58 -47.77 -48.21
N ASN A 96 -30.76 -47.29 -47.26
CA ASN A 96 -30.69 -47.86 -45.93
C ASN A 96 -30.66 -46.73 -44.92
N ASN A 97 -31.76 -46.64 -44.18
CA ASN A 97 -32.06 -45.63 -43.19
C ASN A 97 -31.07 -45.73 -42.01
N THR A 98 -30.00 -44.95 -42.07
CA THR A 98 -29.10 -44.74 -40.93
C THR A 98 -29.13 -43.25 -40.63
N ARG A 99 -29.75 -42.90 -39.49
CA ARG A 99 -29.74 -41.55 -38.94
C ARG A 99 -28.28 -41.17 -38.69
N ASP A 100 -27.70 -40.41 -39.60
CA ASP A 100 -26.42 -39.75 -39.36
C ASP A 100 -26.70 -38.59 -38.41
N VAL A 101 -26.53 -38.84 -37.11
CA VAL A 101 -26.51 -37.77 -36.12
C VAL A 101 -25.22 -37.01 -36.40
N PRO A 102 -25.24 -35.73 -36.79
CA PRO A 102 -24.01 -34.98 -36.91
C PRO A 102 -23.41 -34.96 -35.52
N VAL A 103 -22.32 -35.71 -35.33
CA VAL A 103 -21.47 -35.59 -34.16
C VAL A 103 -20.89 -34.19 -34.26
N ARG A 104 -21.60 -33.25 -33.65
CA ARG A 104 -21.09 -31.94 -33.33
C ARG A 104 -19.96 -32.24 -32.36
N LEU A 105 -18.74 -32.36 -32.88
CA LEU A 105 -17.54 -32.46 -32.07
C LEU A 105 -17.52 -31.15 -31.27
N VAL A 106 -18.15 -31.19 -30.09
CA VAL A 106 -17.97 -30.16 -29.08
C VAL A 106 -16.48 -30.24 -28.82
N ARG A 107 -15.75 -29.26 -29.36
CA ARG A 107 -14.35 -29.02 -29.01
C ARG A 107 -14.37 -28.89 -27.49
N ASN A 108 -14.04 -29.97 -26.79
CA ASN A 108 -13.67 -29.89 -25.39
C ASN A 108 -12.51 -28.91 -25.41
N ARG A 109 -12.75 -27.70 -24.88
CA ARG A 109 -11.72 -26.66 -24.73
C ARG A 109 -10.48 -27.35 -24.18
N SER A 110 -9.34 -27.19 -24.85
CA SER A 110 -8.11 -27.78 -24.34
C SER A 110 -7.87 -27.21 -22.95
N ILE A 111 -7.16 -27.94 -22.10
CA ILE A 111 -6.68 -27.42 -20.83
C ILE A 111 -5.89 -26.11 -21.06
N ASP A 112 -5.24 -25.99 -22.22
CA ASP A 112 -4.56 -24.76 -22.67
C ASP A 112 -5.53 -23.59 -22.88
N ASP A 113 -6.67 -23.80 -23.55
CA ASP A 113 -7.68 -22.74 -23.76
C ASP A 113 -8.27 -22.26 -22.41
N PHE A 114 -8.38 -23.17 -21.44
CA PHE A 114 -8.84 -22.83 -20.09
C PHE A 114 -7.78 -22.07 -19.31
N ASN A 115 -6.50 -22.47 -19.41
CA ASN A 115 -5.39 -21.77 -18.79
C ASN A 115 -5.23 -20.35 -19.33
N ASP A 116 -5.33 -20.17 -20.65
CA ASP A 116 -5.29 -18.85 -21.29
C ASP A 116 -6.45 -17.96 -20.80
N GLN A 117 -7.65 -18.52 -20.70
CA GLN A 117 -8.80 -17.82 -20.12
C GLN A 117 -8.56 -17.42 -18.66
N MET A 118 -7.94 -18.29 -17.86
CA MET A 118 -7.60 -18.00 -16.46
C MET A 118 -6.55 -16.91 -16.33
N VAL A 119 -5.48 -16.95 -17.14
CA VAL A 119 -4.45 -15.91 -17.16
C VAL A 119 -5.07 -14.56 -17.53
N HIS A 120 -5.89 -14.50 -18.59
CA HIS A 120 -6.58 -13.25 -18.95
C HIS A 120 -7.50 -12.71 -17.85
N MET A 121 -8.17 -13.57 -17.08
CA MET A 121 -8.95 -13.13 -15.93
C MET A 121 -8.07 -12.55 -14.82
N LEU A 122 -6.91 -13.13 -14.58
CA LEU A 122 -5.95 -12.62 -13.59
C LEU A 122 -5.37 -11.27 -14.01
N ASP A 123 -5.00 -11.11 -15.28
CA ASP A 123 -4.51 -9.84 -15.83
C ASP A 123 -5.57 -8.72 -15.69
N GLU A 124 -6.84 -9.04 -15.97
CA GLU A 124 -7.93 -8.07 -15.81
C GLU A 124 -8.18 -7.72 -14.34
N ILE A 125 -8.04 -8.68 -13.42
CA ILE A 125 -8.10 -8.41 -11.97
C ILE A 125 -6.94 -7.53 -11.55
N GLU A 126 -5.71 -7.82 -11.97
CA GLU A 126 -4.51 -7.03 -11.69
C GLU A 126 -4.69 -5.58 -12.16
N ARG A 127 -5.16 -5.40 -13.41
CA ARG A 127 -5.48 -4.08 -13.96
C ARG A 127 -6.50 -3.33 -13.10
N ARG A 128 -7.57 -4.00 -12.64
CA ARG A 128 -8.60 -3.40 -11.78
C ARG A 128 -8.07 -3.06 -10.38
N VAL A 129 -7.16 -3.88 -9.84
CA VAL A 129 -6.49 -3.60 -8.56
C VAL A 129 -5.62 -2.36 -8.69
N GLU A 130 -4.84 -2.22 -9.76
CA GLU A 130 -3.99 -1.04 -9.95
C GLU A 130 -4.82 0.24 -10.15
N GLN A 131 -5.91 0.17 -10.90
CA GLN A 131 -6.85 1.29 -11.04
C GLN A 131 -7.49 1.69 -9.69
N LEU A 132 -7.81 0.72 -8.84
CA LEU A 132 -8.32 0.97 -7.50
C LEU A 132 -7.27 1.67 -6.62
N ARG A 133 -6.01 1.21 -6.67
CA ARG A 133 -4.89 1.83 -5.94
C ARG A 133 -4.68 3.28 -6.37
N GLU A 134 -4.70 3.56 -7.67
CA GLU A 134 -4.58 4.91 -8.20
C GLU A 134 -5.74 5.81 -7.71
N THR A 135 -6.98 5.33 -7.83
CA THR A 135 -8.17 6.09 -7.40
C THR A 135 -8.15 6.36 -5.89
N ALA A 136 -7.77 5.38 -5.08
CA ALA A 136 -7.61 5.54 -3.64
C ALA A 136 -6.48 6.53 -3.30
N GLY A 137 -5.38 6.52 -4.06
CA GLY A 137 -4.29 7.49 -3.91
C GLY A 137 -4.72 8.94 -4.22
N LEU A 138 -5.61 9.14 -5.19
CA LEU A 138 -6.20 10.45 -5.48
C LEU A 138 -7.11 10.92 -4.33
N LEU A 139 -7.89 10.02 -3.73
CA LEU A 139 -8.73 10.33 -2.57
C LEU A 139 -7.90 10.64 -1.32
N GLU A 140 -6.80 9.92 -1.10
CA GLU A 140 -5.81 10.20 -0.04
C GLU A 140 -5.26 11.63 -0.21
N GLN A 141 -4.89 12.00 -1.43
CA GLN A 141 -4.37 13.33 -1.76
C GLN A 141 -5.41 14.45 -1.61
N GLU A 142 -6.65 14.22 -2.06
CA GLU A 142 -7.73 15.22 -1.94
C GLU A 142 -8.04 15.51 -0.46
N LYS A 143 -8.09 14.47 0.37
CA LYS A 143 -8.22 14.63 1.83
C LYS A 143 -7.09 15.49 2.38
N GLU A 144 -5.83 15.19 2.03
CA GLU A 144 -4.66 15.94 2.50
C GLU A 144 -4.73 17.41 2.05
N SER A 145 -5.10 17.66 0.79
CA SER A 145 -5.33 19.00 0.23
C SER A 145 -6.37 19.81 1.04
N ILE A 146 -7.49 19.19 1.41
CA ILE A 146 -8.53 19.83 2.23
C ILE A 146 -8.00 20.15 3.63
N VAL A 147 -7.25 19.24 4.25
CA VAL A 147 -6.61 19.48 5.56
C VAL A 147 -5.66 20.68 5.47
N ASP A 148 -4.81 20.71 4.44
CA ASP A 148 -3.90 21.83 4.18
C ASP A 148 -4.66 23.14 3.99
N MET A 149 -5.71 23.16 3.17
CA MET A 149 -6.54 24.36 2.96
C MET A 149 -7.14 24.90 4.27
N LEU A 150 -7.68 24.03 5.13
CA LEU A 150 -8.25 24.41 6.41
C LEU A 150 -7.18 24.89 7.41
N ALA A 151 -6.01 24.25 7.43
CA ALA A 151 -4.89 24.71 8.25
C ALA A 151 -4.42 26.10 7.81
N ASN A 152 -4.35 26.36 6.51
CA ASN A 152 -3.97 27.65 5.95
C ASN A 152 -5.03 28.74 6.19
N PHE A 153 -6.32 28.37 6.18
CA PHE A 153 -7.40 29.30 6.50
C PHE A 153 -7.26 29.86 7.93
N ASN A 154 -6.89 29.02 8.90
CA ASN A 154 -6.69 29.44 10.29
C ASN A 154 -5.48 30.37 10.49
N LEU A 155 -4.53 30.39 9.56
CA LEU A 155 -3.34 31.26 9.60
C LEU A 155 -3.57 32.64 8.96
N ASN A 156 -4.76 32.91 8.41
CA ASN A 156 -5.03 34.16 7.72
C ASN A 156 -5.18 35.33 8.71
N THR A 157 -4.29 36.31 8.61
CA THR A 157 -4.24 37.49 9.49
C THR A 157 -5.49 38.37 9.40
N GLU A 158 -6.27 38.29 8.32
CA GLU A 158 -7.52 39.03 8.19
C GLU A 158 -8.59 38.55 9.19
N LEU A 159 -8.51 37.31 9.70
CA LEU A 159 -9.35 36.86 10.82
C LEU A 159 -9.10 37.66 12.10
N MET A 160 -7.91 38.24 12.27
CA MET A 160 -7.58 39.08 13.43
C MET A 160 -8.22 40.47 13.35
N ARG A 161 -8.73 40.87 12.18
CA ARG A 161 -9.44 42.14 11.99
C ARG A 161 -10.94 42.03 12.28
N LEU A 162 -11.45 40.81 12.43
CA LEU A 162 -12.84 40.54 12.75
C LEU A 162 -13.11 40.76 14.24
N GLY A 163 -14.38 41.06 14.57
CA GLY A 163 -14.83 41.09 15.96
C GLY A 163 -14.63 39.73 16.64
N ALA A 164 -14.50 39.73 17.97
CA ALA A 164 -14.26 38.51 18.74
C ALA A 164 -15.31 37.42 18.50
N GLY A 165 -16.59 37.81 18.37
CA GLY A 165 -17.71 36.90 18.08
C GLY A 165 -17.62 36.27 16.69
N ASP A 166 -17.49 37.10 15.64
CA ASP A 166 -17.36 36.60 14.26
C ASP A 166 -16.16 35.66 14.11
N ARG A 167 -15.04 35.99 14.76
CA ARG A 167 -13.84 35.14 14.77
C ARG A 167 -14.09 33.79 15.45
N GLU A 168 -14.83 33.77 16.56
CA GLU A 168 -15.18 32.54 17.28
C GLU A 168 -16.08 31.64 16.41
N ASP A 169 -17.11 32.20 15.78
CA ASP A 169 -18.03 31.47 14.90
C ASP A 169 -17.32 30.87 13.67
N ILE A 170 -16.43 31.65 13.07
CA ILE A 170 -15.63 31.19 11.94
C ILE A 170 -14.68 30.07 12.38
N ASN A 171 -13.98 30.23 13.51
CA ASN A 171 -13.07 29.21 14.02
C ASN A 171 -13.82 27.92 14.41
N ALA A 172 -15.00 28.03 15.02
CA ALA A 172 -15.87 26.90 15.32
C ALA A 172 -16.27 26.15 14.03
N THR A 173 -16.56 26.89 12.95
CA THR A 173 -16.86 26.28 11.64
C THR A 173 -15.65 25.62 11.00
N ALA A 174 -14.48 26.26 11.00
CA ALA A 174 -13.25 25.67 10.48
C ALA A 174 -12.88 24.39 11.25
N ASN A 175 -12.97 24.38 12.57
CA ASN A 175 -12.72 23.21 13.41
C ASN A 175 -13.71 22.07 13.13
N ARG A 176 -15.00 22.39 12.95
CA ARG A 176 -16.01 21.40 12.55
C ARG A 176 -15.69 20.77 11.20
N LEU A 177 -15.27 21.56 10.22
CA LEU A 177 -14.86 21.05 8.91
C LEU A 177 -13.60 20.18 9.03
N MET A 178 -12.61 20.61 9.81
CA MET A 178 -11.37 19.86 10.02
C MET A 178 -11.64 18.50 10.68
N ALA A 179 -12.54 18.44 11.67
CA ALA A 179 -12.96 17.19 12.30
C ALA A 179 -13.65 16.24 11.29
N ARG A 180 -14.53 16.77 10.44
CA ARG A 180 -15.21 15.98 9.41
C ARG A 180 -14.25 15.44 8.36
N THR A 181 -13.27 16.24 7.92
CA THR A 181 -12.26 15.79 6.97
C THR A 181 -11.37 14.70 7.58
N ARG A 182 -11.01 14.82 8.87
CA ARG A 182 -10.22 13.80 9.57
C ARG A 182 -10.96 12.47 9.75
N ALA A 183 -12.30 12.48 9.80
CA ALA A 183 -13.11 11.27 9.89
C ALA A 183 -13.08 10.41 8.61
N VAL A 184 -12.65 10.95 7.47
CA VAL A 184 -12.45 10.18 6.24
C VAL A 184 -11.07 9.52 6.29
N GLU A 185 -11.01 8.19 6.26
CA GLU A 185 -9.75 7.45 6.22
C GLU A 185 -9.61 6.70 4.89
N VAL A 186 -8.52 7.00 4.17
CA VAL A 186 -8.14 6.32 2.93
C VAL A 186 -6.66 6.02 3.06
N LEU A 187 -6.31 4.74 2.99
CA LEU A 187 -4.93 4.27 3.13
C LEU A 187 -4.60 3.34 1.96
N VAL A 188 -3.57 3.69 1.20
CA VAL A 188 -2.96 2.81 0.20
C VAL A 188 -1.64 2.30 0.74
N SER A 189 -1.59 1.00 1.05
CA SER A 189 -0.36 0.35 1.50
C SER A 189 0.59 0.15 0.32
N THR A 190 1.85 0.53 0.52
CA THR A 190 2.94 0.27 -0.42
C THR A 190 3.70 -0.96 0.09
N PRO A 191 3.65 -2.10 -0.61
CA PRO A 191 4.44 -3.27 -0.23
C PRO A 191 5.93 -2.95 -0.38
N ARG A 192 6.71 -3.22 0.68
CA ARG A 192 8.15 -2.94 0.73
C ARG A 192 8.91 -4.16 1.22
N ASN A 193 10.12 -4.35 0.69
CA ASN A 193 11.10 -5.26 1.29
C ASN A 193 11.89 -4.55 2.41
N SER A 194 12.77 -5.30 3.10
CA SER A 194 13.55 -4.76 4.23
C SER A 194 14.47 -3.60 3.82
N GLU A 195 15.06 -3.66 2.62
CA GLU A 195 15.99 -2.64 2.11
C GLU A 195 15.24 -1.33 1.79
N GLN A 196 14.11 -1.43 1.09
CA GLN A 196 13.23 -0.30 0.77
C GLN A 196 12.69 0.37 2.03
N GLN A 197 12.34 -0.41 3.06
CA GLN A 197 11.89 0.12 4.34
C GLN A 197 13.01 0.87 5.07
N GLN A 198 14.25 0.37 5.00
CA GLN A 198 15.42 1.03 5.57
C GLN A 198 15.77 2.31 4.81
N ALA A 199 15.75 2.29 3.47
CA ALA A 199 15.97 3.46 2.64
C ALA A 199 14.93 4.57 2.95
N LEU A 200 13.65 4.22 3.03
CA LEU A 200 12.60 5.16 3.39
C LEU A 200 12.79 5.75 4.80
N SER A 201 13.23 4.94 5.76
CA SER A 201 13.55 5.42 7.11
C SER A 201 14.71 6.42 7.11
N GLN A 202 15.76 6.15 6.33
CA GLN A 202 16.90 7.06 6.16
C GLN A 202 16.47 8.37 5.49
N VAL A 203 15.66 8.32 4.44
CA VAL A 203 15.10 9.50 3.79
C VAL A 203 14.28 10.34 4.77
N ASN A 204 13.39 9.71 5.55
CA ASN A 204 12.61 10.44 6.55
C ASN A 204 13.48 11.09 7.62
N THR A 205 14.53 10.39 8.09
CA THR A 205 15.50 10.94 9.04
C THR A 205 16.22 12.18 8.48
N LEU A 206 16.59 12.17 7.20
CA LEU A 206 17.20 13.33 6.54
C LEU A 206 16.22 14.52 6.46
N ILE A 207 14.95 14.25 6.13
CA ILE A 207 13.90 15.29 6.07
C ILE A 207 13.63 15.87 7.45
N GLU A 208 13.49 15.03 8.48
CA GLU A 208 13.26 15.45 9.86
C GLU A 208 14.45 16.27 10.39
N GLY A 209 15.68 15.82 10.12
CA GLY A 209 16.89 16.55 10.48
C GLY A 209 16.99 17.93 9.81
N MET A 210 16.44 18.10 8.61
CA MET A 210 16.32 19.40 7.95
C MET A 210 15.22 20.26 8.60
N ILE A 211 14.02 19.70 8.84
CA ILE A 211 12.90 20.43 9.49
C ILE A 211 13.31 20.92 10.88
N ASN A 212 14.03 20.12 11.66
CA ASN A 212 14.48 20.50 13.00
C ASN A 212 15.44 21.71 13.01
N LYS A 213 16.11 22.01 11.88
CA LYS A 213 17.00 23.17 11.73
C LYS A 213 16.27 24.42 11.23
N MET A 214 14.98 24.31 10.92
CA MET A 214 14.18 25.40 10.36
C MET A 214 14.06 26.61 11.30
N SER A 215 14.09 26.39 12.62
CA SER A 215 14.09 27.46 13.63
C SER A 215 15.40 28.24 13.69
N ASP A 216 16.51 27.60 13.30
CA ASP A 216 17.86 28.15 13.45
C ASP A 216 18.25 28.97 12.22
N ASP A 217 17.97 28.43 11.03
CA ASP A 217 18.26 29.08 9.75
C ASP A 217 17.24 28.67 8.69
N LEU A 218 16.23 29.54 8.51
CA LEU A 218 15.15 29.34 7.54
C LEU A 218 15.66 29.36 6.10
N THR A 219 16.64 30.21 5.79
CA THR A 219 17.17 30.38 4.43
C THR A 219 17.96 29.16 4.00
N ASN A 220 18.87 28.67 4.85
CA ASN A 220 19.64 27.46 4.57
C ASN A 220 18.74 26.22 4.52
N THR A 221 17.74 26.14 5.41
CA THR A 221 16.75 25.04 5.38
C THR A 221 15.96 25.02 4.06
N LYS A 222 15.56 26.19 3.56
CA LYS A 222 14.90 26.33 2.25
C LYS A 222 15.80 25.84 1.11
N GLU A 223 17.06 26.24 1.11
CA GLU A 223 18.02 25.82 0.09
C GLU A 223 18.26 24.31 0.14
N GLN A 224 18.45 23.74 1.34
CA GLN A 224 18.58 22.30 1.53
C GLN A 224 17.34 21.54 1.05
N CYS A 225 16.14 22.04 1.35
CA CYS A 225 14.89 21.44 0.86
C CYS A 225 14.78 21.48 -0.66
N ARG A 226 15.27 22.55 -1.31
CA ARG A 226 15.35 22.64 -2.78
C ARG A 226 16.31 21.61 -3.36
N ARG A 227 17.48 21.40 -2.74
CA ARG A 227 18.44 20.37 -3.15
C ARG A 227 17.85 18.95 -3.02
N PHE A 228 17.10 18.68 -1.95
CA PHE A 228 16.35 17.42 -1.79
C PHE A 228 15.25 17.27 -2.85
N LEU A 229 14.49 18.33 -3.14
CA LEU A 229 13.43 18.29 -4.14
C LEU A 229 14.01 18.04 -5.55
N ASN A 230 15.13 18.67 -5.88
CA ASN A 230 15.84 18.46 -7.14
C ASN A 230 16.35 17.02 -7.26
N ALA A 231 16.83 16.41 -6.16
CA ALA A 231 17.26 15.01 -6.13
C ALA A 231 16.11 14.01 -6.40
N CYS A 232 14.85 14.42 -6.26
CA CYS A 232 13.67 13.62 -6.63
C CYS A 232 13.24 13.81 -8.10
N SER A 233 13.92 14.67 -8.87
CA SER A 233 13.61 14.97 -10.26
C SER A 233 14.66 14.37 -11.19
N PRO A 234 14.26 13.74 -12.31
CA PRO A 234 15.21 13.35 -13.36
C PRO A 234 15.77 14.56 -14.12
N GLU A 235 15.08 15.70 -14.07
CA GLU A 235 15.51 16.96 -14.68
C GLU A 235 16.19 17.81 -13.60
N GLU A 236 17.53 17.88 -13.67
CA GLU A 236 18.37 18.53 -12.67
C GLU A 236 18.30 20.06 -12.78
N THR A 237 17.30 20.66 -12.15
CA THR A 237 17.17 22.13 -12.07
C THR A 237 17.99 22.68 -10.90
N GLY A 238 19.31 22.59 -11.00
CA GLY A 238 20.27 23.15 -10.03
C GLY A 238 20.92 22.12 -9.10
N PRO A 239 21.54 22.57 -7.99
CA PRO A 239 22.28 21.69 -7.10
C PRO A 239 21.39 20.60 -6.48
N ILE A 240 21.92 19.38 -6.38
CA ILE A 240 21.28 18.22 -5.77
C ILE A 240 22.05 17.73 -4.55
N ASP A 241 21.36 17.08 -3.62
CA ASP A 241 22.00 16.33 -2.54
C ASP A 241 22.16 14.85 -2.98
N GLN A 242 23.39 14.45 -3.30
CA GLN A 242 23.69 13.11 -3.80
C GLN A 242 23.42 12.01 -2.76
N ARG A 243 23.62 12.32 -1.47
CA ARG A 243 23.37 11.36 -0.39
C ARG A 243 21.86 11.09 -0.28
N PHE A 244 21.06 12.15 -0.33
CA PHE A 244 19.62 12.05 -0.35
C PHE A 244 19.13 11.31 -1.61
N GLN A 245 19.66 11.66 -2.78
CA GLN A 245 19.31 11.02 -4.05
C GLN A 245 19.53 9.50 -4.02
N ALA A 246 20.70 9.04 -3.54
CA ALA A 246 21.01 7.62 -3.45
C ALA A 246 19.95 6.85 -2.62
N GLN A 247 19.54 7.43 -1.47
CA GLN A 247 18.53 6.82 -0.61
C GLN A 247 17.11 6.87 -1.23
N VAL A 248 16.79 7.91 -1.99
CA VAL A 248 15.49 8.02 -2.68
C VAL A 248 15.38 6.99 -3.81
N ILE A 249 16.45 6.71 -4.55
CA ILE A 249 16.46 5.71 -5.64
C ILE A 249 16.20 4.30 -5.11
N GLU A 250 16.65 4.00 -3.89
CA GLU A 250 16.39 2.72 -3.22
C GLU A 250 14.94 2.57 -2.71
N CYS A 251 14.16 3.66 -2.68
CA CYS A 251 12.74 3.64 -2.34
C CYS A 251 11.87 3.15 -3.51
N THR A 252 10.64 2.72 -3.21
CA THR A 252 9.64 2.39 -4.24
C THR A 252 9.23 3.63 -5.05
N ALA A 253 8.73 3.44 -6.27
CA ALA A 253 8.23 4.55 -7.10
C ALA A 253 7.09 5.35 -6.41
N ASP A 254 6.25 4.66 -5.64
CA ASP A 254 5.18 5.30 -4.85
C ASP A 254 5.76 6.19 -3.75
N ASP A 255 6.78 5.69 -3.04
CA ASP A 255 7.46 6.46 -1.99
C ASP A 255 8.20 7.66 -2.59
N GLN A 256 8.90 7.51 -3.72
CA GLN A 256 9.56 8.63 -4.42
C GLN A 256 8.56 9.75 -4.75
N LYS A 257 7.37 9.41 -5.26
CA LYS A 257 6.29 10.37 -5.51
C LYS A 257 5.81 11.03 -4.22
N LYS A 258 5.63 10.27 -3.14
CA LYS A 258 5.21 10.79 -1.81
C LYS A 258 6.27 11.74 -1.23
N ILE A 259 7.55 11.36 -1.26
CA ILE A 259 8.68 12.18 -0.79
C ILE A 259 8.75 13.50 -1.58
N ARG A 260 8.66 13.45 -2.92
CA ARG A 260 8.68 14.65 -3.76
C ARG A 260 7.55 15.62 -3.41
N ARG A 261 6.32 15.10 -3.23
CA ARG A 261 5.17 15.92 -2.82
C ARG A 261 5.39 16.56 -1.45
N LYS A 262 5.86 15.78 -0.47
CA LYS A 262 6.18 16.27 0.88
C LYS A 262 7.19 17.42 0.85
N LEU A 263 8.27 17.29 0.08
CA LEU A 263 9.28 18.35 -0.06
C LEU A 263 8.70 19.62 -0.71
N ALA A 264 7.84 19.49 -1.73
CA ALA A 264 7.18 20.63 -2.35
C ALA A 264 6.23 21.36 -1.38
N GLN A 265 5.50 20.60 -0.55
CA GLN A 265 4.67 21.17 0.53
C GLN A 265 5.53 21.91 1.55
N ILE A 266 6.64 21.33 2.01
CA ILE A 266 7.56 21.97 2.96
C ILE A 266 8.11 23.30 2.40
N ILE A 267 8.55 23.34 1.14
CA ILE A 267 8.99 24.60 0.50
C ILE A 267 7.87 25.64 0.52
N THR A 268 6.65 25.25 0.17
CA THR A 268 5.50 26.16 0.18
C THR A 268 5.23 26.70 1.59
N GLN A 269 5.38 25.86 2.61
CA GLN A 269 5.24 26.27 4.02
C GLN A 269 6.35 27.25 4.44
N ILE A 270 7.60 26.97 4.09
CA ILE A 270 8.74 27.86 4.35
C ILE A 270 8.53 29.23 3.67
N GLU A 271 8.14 29.26 2.40
CA GLU A 271 7.89 30.50 1.65
C GLU A 271 6.73 31.32 2.20
N ARG A 272 5.78 30.68 2.89
CA ARG A 272 4.71 31.37 3.63
C ARG A 272 5.23 31.92 4.95
N ALA A 273 5.99 31.12 5.70
CA ALA A 273 6.61 31.55 6.95
C ALA A 273 7.49 32.79 6.75
N GLU A 274 8.29 32.83 5.66
CA GLU A 274 9.07 34.01 5.28
C GLU A 274 8.20 35.26 5.09
N ARG A 275 7.04 35.13 4.42
CA ARG A 275 6.11 36.24 4.20
C ARG A 275 5.44 36.74 5.48
N THR A 276 5.19 35.87 6.45
CA THR A 276 4.55 36.23 7.73
C THR A 276 5.54 36.70 8.79
N CYS A 277 6.80 36.29 8.73
CA CYS A 277 7.82 36.58 9.74
C CYS A 277 8.75 37.75 9.39
N ILE A 278 8.86 38.14 8.12
CA ILE A 278 9.63 39.33 7.72
C ILE A 278 8.69 40.54 7.78
N PRO A 279 8.90 41.51 8.71
CA PRO A 279 8.15 42.75 8.67
C PRO A 279 8.51 43.46 7.36
N GLN A 280 7.52 43.90 6.59
CA GLN A 280 7.75 44.88 5.54
C GLN A 280 7.94 46.24 6.22
N TRP A 281 9.18 46.71 6.29
CA TRP A 281 9.53 48.08 6.67
C TRP A 281 9.88 48.87 5.41
#